data_AF-A0A3M2HWW7-F1
#
_entry.id   AF-A0A3M2HWW7-F1
#
_cell.length_a   1.000
_cell.length_b   1.000
_cell.length_c   1.000
_cell.angle_alpha   90.00
_cell.angle_beta   90.00
_cell.angle_gamma   90.00
#
_symmetry.space_group_name_H-M   'P 1'
#
loop_
_entity.id
_entity.type
_entity.pdbx_description
1 polymer ?
#
loop_
_entity_poly.entity_id
_entity_poly.type
_entity_poly.pdbx_seq_one_letter_code
_entity_poly.pdbx_strand_id
1 'polypeptide(L)'
;MLKDYPEHIKNLQDDLIRVASRKHPGVDPFDVAIWVLESALETFISEARDELEAAEESGDAEAVAYARNKRHVFSAARADMGLLSDLKAYLSIRSSQ
;
A
#
# COMPACT_ATOMS: atom_id res chain seq x y z
N MET A 1 -9.40 7.71 -5.15
CA MET A 1 -7.92 7.68 -5.22
C MET A 1 -7.37 7.62 -3.79
N LEU A 2 -6.08 7.27 -3.57
CA LEU A 2 -5.51 7.18 -2.21
C LEU A 2 -5.71 8.45 -1.35
N LYS A 3 -5.72 9.63 -1.98
CA LYS A 3 -5.96 10.94 -1.34
C LYS A 3 -7.26 11.02 -0.51
N ASP A 4 -8.23 10.15 -0.80
CA ASP A 4 -9.51 10.10 -0.11
C ASP A 4 -9.41 9.35 1.24
N TYR A 5 -8.23 8.76 1.54
CA TYR A 5 -7.94 7.98 2.74
C TYR A 5 -6.70 8.53 3.50
N PRO A 6 -6.79 9.74 4.09
CA PRO A 6 -5.64 10.42 4.69
C PRO A 6 -5.00 9.65 5.86
N GLU A 7 -5.79 8.92 6.64
CA GLU A 7 -5.26 8.08 7.72
C GLU A 7 -4.40 6.92 7.18
N HIS A 8 -4.82 6.32 6.07
CA HIS A 8 -4.07 5.23 5.44
C HIS A 8 -2.78 5.76 4.81
N ILE A 9 -2.83 6.96 4.21
CA ILE A 9 -1.63 7.65 3.73
C ILE A 9 -0.66 7.90 4.89
N LYS A 10 -1.15 8.37 6.03
CA LYS A 10 -0.30 8.61 7.20
C LYS A 10 0.36 7.31 7.68
N ASN A 11 -0.38 6.21 7.75
CA ASN A 11 0.16 4.91 8.13
C ASN A 11 1.30 4.49 7.18
N LEU A 12 1.10 4.61 5.86
CA LEU A 12 2.13 4.32 4.85
C LEU A 12 3.36 5.23 5.02
N GLN A 13 3.17 6.51 5.33
CA GLN A 13 4.27 7.45 5.57
C GLN A 13 5.05 7.09 6.84
N ASP A 14 4.36 6.79 7.94
CA ASP A 14 4.97 6.41 9.21
C ASP A 14 5.79 5.12 9.06
N ASP A 15 5.28 4.15 8.30
CA ASP A 15 5.98 2.92 7.94
C ASP A 15 7.26 3.18 7.13
N LEU A 16 7.19 4.04 6.12
CA LEU A 16 8.36 4.43 5.33
C LEU A 16 9.40 5.19 6.14
N ILE A 17 8.97 6.12 7.01
CA ILE A 17 9.86 6.84 7.94
C ILE A 17 10.57 5.85 8.85
N ARG A 18 9.87 4.83 9.35
CA ARG A 18 10.44 3.77 10.18
C ARG A 18 11.48 2.95 9.42
N VAL A 19 11.25 2.64 8.14
CA VAL A 19 12.25 1.98 7.29
C VAL A 19 13.47 2.87 7.12
N ALA A 20 13.30 4.15 6.77
CA ALA A 20 14.41 5.09 6.57
C ALA A 20 15.23 5.36 7.84
N SER A 21 14.59 5.30 9.02
CA SER A 21 15.24 5.58 10.30
C SER A 21 16.08 4.41 10.84
N ARG A 22 16.02 3.24 10.22
CA ARG A 22 16.70 2.02 10.68
C ARG A 22 17.78 1.59 9.70
N LYS A 23 18.86 1.02 10.23
CA LYS A 23 19.84 0.29 9.40
C LYS A 23 19.28 -1.10 9.11
N HIS A 24 19.43 -1.54 7.87
CA HIS A 24 19.04 -2.87 7.40
C HIS A 24 20.30 -3.62 6.94
N PRO A 25 20.99 -4.35 7.83
CA PRO A 25 22.23 -5.03 7.46
C PRO A 25 21.96 -6.11 6.41
N GLY A 26 22.64 -6.00 5.26
CA GLY A 26 22.54 -7.00 4.19
C GLY A 26 21.23 -6.95 3.38
N VAL A 27 20.39 -5.93 3.56
CA VAL A 27 19.17 -5.73 2.77
C VAL A 27 19.12 -4.29 2.28
N ASP A 28 18.81 -4.11 0.99
CA ASP A 28 18.64 -2.78 0.42
C ASP A 28 17.42 -2.09 1.08
N PRO A 29 17.57 -0.88 1.66
CA PRO A 29 16.45 -0.12 2.20
C PRO A 29 15.30 0.09 1.20
N PHE A 30 15.57 0.12 -0.12
CA PHE A 30 14.53 0.17 -1.15
C PHE A 30 13.69 -1.12 -1.19
N ASP A 31 14.31 -2.30 -1.04
CA ASP A 31 13.57 -3.56 -0.98
C ASP A 31 12.69 -3.61 0.27
N VAL A 32 13.24 -3.18 1.41
CA VAL A 32 12.48 -3.12 2.66
C VAL A 32 11.29 -2.17 2.53
N ALA A 33 11.48 -1.00 1.89
CA ALA A 33 10.40 -0.05 1.66
C ALA A 33 9.30 -0.63 0.76
N ILE A 34 9.67 -1.33 -0.32
CA ILE A 34 8.70 -2.01 -1.20
C ILE A 34 7.91 -3.05 -0.40
N TRP A 35 8.58 -3.96 0.32
CA TRP A 35 7.90 -5.00 1.09
C TRP A 35 6.94 -4.45 2.15
N VAL A 36 7.35 -3.39 2.84
CA VAL A 36 6.51 -2.75 3.86
C VAL A 36 5.26 -2.12 3.23
N LEU A 37 5.41 -1.43 2.09
CA LEU A 37 4.27 -0.87 1.36
C LEU A 37 3.35 -1.97 0.81
N GLU A 38 3.90 -3.07 0.28
CA GLU A 38 3.12 -4.21 -0.19
C GLU A 38 2.31 -4.82 0.95
N SER A 39 2.94 -5.03 2.10
CA SER A 39 2.31 -5.57 3.29
C SER A 39 1.20 -4.66 3.81
N ALA A 40 1.44 -3.35 3.91
CA ALA A 40 0.45 -2.40 4.40
C ALA A 40 -0.78 -2.32 3.47
N LEU A 41 -0.56 -2.26 2.15
CA LEU A 41 -1.65 -2.27 1.19
C LEU A 41 -2.41 -3.60 1.17
N GLU A 42 -1.74 -4.74 1.40
CA GLU A 42 -2.42 -6.02 1.57
C GLU A 42 -3.36 -6.02 2.77
N THR A 43 -2.91 -5.50 3.91
CA THR A 43 -3.75 -5.33 5.10
C THR A 43 -4.95 -4.45 4.80
N PHE A 44 -4.77 -3.29 4.17
CA PHE A 44 -5.90 -2.41 3.84
C PHE A 44 -6.89 -3.03 2.86
N ILE A 45 -6.42 -3.86 1.92
CA ILE A 45 -7.29 -4.62 1.01
C ILE A 45 -8.09 -5.67 1.78
N SER A 46 -7.47 -6.34 2.76
CA SER A 46 -8.16 -7.31 3.63
C SER A 46 -9.23 -6.62 4.47
N GLU A 47 -8.89 -5.53 5.15
CA GLU A 47 -9.84 -4.75 5.95
C GLU A 47 -11.02 -4.26 5.11
N ALA A 48 -10.77 -3.76 3.90
CA ALA A 48 -11.82 -3.32 2.99
C ALA A 48 -12.69 -4.48 2.45
N ARG A 49 -12.19 -5.72 2.47
CA ARG A 49 -12.99 -6.92 2.16
C ARG A 49 -13.88 -7.29 3.32
N ASP A 50 -13.34 -7.29 4.53
CA ASP A 50 -14.10 -7.59 5.75
C ASP A 50 -15.22 -6.56 5.98
N GLU A 51 -14.91 -5.27 5.75
CA GLU A 51 -15.90 -4.17 5.77
C GLU A 51 -16.98 -4.37 4.70
N LEU A 52 -16.62 -4.85 3.51
CA LEU A 52 -17.57 -5.09 2.43
C LEU A 52 -18.50 -6.27 2.77
N GLU A 53 -17.95 -7.36 3.31
CA GLU A 53 -18.74 -8.53 3.73
C GLU A 53 -19.76 -8.13 4.81
N ALA A 54 -19.32 -7.40 5.85
CA ALA A 54 -20.21 -6.90 6.90
C ALA A 54 -21.28 -5.92 6.37
N ALA A 55 -20.92 -5.06 5.41
CA ALA A 55 -21.87 -4.15 4.78
C ALA A 55 -22.91 -4.90 3.91
N GLU A 56 -22.48 -5.94 3.20
CA GLU A 56 -23.36 -6.80 2.40
C GLU A 56 -24.33 -7.59 3.30
N GLU A 57 -23.88 -8.08 4.46
CA GLU A 57 -24.73 -8.75 5.45
C GLU A 57 -25.76 -7.83 6.11
N SER A 58 -25.37 -6.58 6.39
CA SER A 58 -26.26 -5.58 6.99
C SER A 58 -27.24 -4.95 6.00
N GLY A 59 -26.99 -5.09 4.69
CA GLY A 59 -27.82 -4.49 3.64
C GLY A 59 -27.63 -2.98 3.48
N ASP A 60 -26.59 -2.39 4.06
CA ASP A 60 -26.30 -0.96 3.96
C ASP A 60 -25.63 -0.65 2.60
N ALA A 61 -26.42 -0.13 1.68
CA ALA A 61 -25.97 0.20 0.33
C ALA A 61 -24.86 1.27 0.29
N GLU A 62 -24.85 2.22 1.23
CA GLU A 62 -23.81 3.24 1.30
C GLU A 62 -22.50 2.65 1.82
N ALA A 63 -22.57 1.82 2.87
CA ALA A 63 -21.41 1.10 3.39
C ALA A 63 -20.82 0.14 2.35
N VAL A 64 -21.67 -0.57 1.57
CA VAL A 64 -21.23 -1.44 0.47
C VAL A 64 -20.49 -0.64 -0.60
N ALA A 65 -21.04 0.50 -1.02
CA ALA A 65 -20.41 1.35 -2.03
C ALA A 65 -19.06 1.90 -1.54
N TYR A 66 -19.00 2.32 -0.28
CA TYR A 66 -17.79 2.82 0.35
C TYR A 66 -16.70 1.74 0.44
N ALA A 67 -17.00 0.56 1.00
CA ALA A 67 -16.05 -0.53 1.16
C ALA A 67 -15.56 -1.06 -0.20
N ARG A 68 -16.44 -1.13 -1.21
CA ARG A 68 -16.07 -1.48 -2.58
C ARG A 68 -15.11 -0.49 -3.21
N ASN A 69 -15.34 0.81 -3.04
CA ASN A 69 -14.43 1.85 -3.52
C ASN A 69 -13.08 1.80 -2.79
N LYS A 70 -13.10 1.62 -1.46
CA LYS A 70 -11.91 1.48 -0.62
C LYS A 70 -11.03 0.32 -1.10
N ARG A 71 -11.63 -0.86 -1.29
CA ARG A 71 -10.94 -2.04 -1.84
C ARG A 71 -10.36 -1.78 -3.23
N HIS A 72 -11.12 -1.13 -4.11
CA HIS A 72 -10.66 -0.82 -5.46
C HIS A 72 -9.45 0.13 -5.45
N VAL A 73 -9.49 1.18 -4.65
CA VAL A 73 -8.41 2.16 -4.54
C VAL A 73 -7.11 1.51 -4.06
N PHE A 74 -7.16 0.68 -3.01
CA PHE A 74 -5.95 0.03 -2.51
C PHE A 74 -5.43 -1.07 -3.45
N SER A 75 -6.32 -1.79 -4.13
CA SER A 75 -5.92 -2.75 -5.16
C SER A 75 -5.21 -2.07 -6.33
N ALA A 76 -5.71 -0.92 -6.78
CA ALA A 76 -5.07 -0.13 -7.83
C ALA A 76 -3.70 0.39 -7.37
N ALA A 77 -3.61 0.92 -6.15
CA ALA A 77 -2.34 1.38 -5.58
C ALA A 77 -1.30 0.25 -5.51
N ARG A 78 -1.71 -0.96 -5.13
CA ARG A 78 -0.82 -2.13 -5.10
C ARG A 78 -0.38 -2.55 -6.49
N ALA A 79 -1.24 -2.45 -7.50
CA ALA A 79 -0.86 -2.72 -8.89
C ALA A 79 0.17 -1.69 -9.39
N ASP A 80 -0.02 -0.41 -9.08
CA ASP A 80 0.91 0.67 -9.44
C ASP A 80 2.29 0.49 -8.79
N MET A 81 2.37 -0.15 -7.62
CA MET A 81 3.66 -0.49 -7.00
C MET A 81 4.54 -1.42 -7.84
N GLY A 82 3.99 -2.17 -8.80
CA GLY A 82 4.80 -2.92 -9.76
C GLY A 82 5.81 -2.04 -10.50
N LEU A 83 5.49 -0.76 -10.72
CA LEU A 83 6.37 0.23 -11.34
C LEU A 83 7.54 0.65 -10.44
N LEU A 84 7.44 0.46 -9.11
CA LEU A 84 8.54 0.77 -8.19
C LEU A 84 9.70 -0.22 -8.34
N SER A 85 9.40 -1.48 -8.65
CA SER A 85 10.42 -2.48 -8.99
C SER A 85 11.20 -2.09 -10.24
N ASP A 86 10.50 -1.60 -11.28
CA ASP A 86 11.12 -1.09 -12.50
C ASP A 86 11.97 0.16 -12.23
N LEU A 87 11.48 1.07 -11.37
CA LEU A 87 12.22 2.24 -10.95
C LEU A 87 13.50 1.86 -10.20
N LYS A 88 13.45 0.86 -9.31
CA LYS A 88 14.64 0.34 -8.63
C LYS A 88 15.65 -0.24 -9.62
N ALA A 89 15.18 -0.99 -10.61
CA ALA A 89 16.04 -1.55 -11.66
C ALA A 89 16.75 -0.44 -12.46
N TYR A 90 16.02 0.61 -12.84
CA TYR A 90 16.58 1.78 -13.53
C TYR A 90 17.64 2.51 -12.67
N LEU A 91 17.35 2.77 -11.39
CA LEU A 91 18.28 3.46 -10.49
C LEU A 91 19.57 2.65 -10.27
N SER A 92 19.47 1.33 -10.19
CA SER A 92 20.62 0.42 -10.07
C SER A 92 21.55 0.46 -11.28
N ILE A 93 20.97 0.56 -12.49
CA ILE A 93 21.74 0.69 -13.74
C ILE A 93 22.46 2.04 -13.79
N ARG A 94 21.78 3.11 -13.36
CA ARG A 94 22.31 4.48 -13.41
C ARG A 94 23.40 4.75 -12.37
N SER A 95 23.32 4.15 -11.18
CA SER A 95 24.32 4.32 -10.11
C SER A 95 25.63 3.55 -10.34
N SER A 96 25.68 2.72 -11.40
CA SER A 96 26.86 1.94 -11.79
C SER A 96 27.70 2.60 -12.91
N GLN A 97 27.34 3.81 -13.36
CA GLN A 97 28.11 4.66 -14.28
C GLN A 97 28.69 5.87 -13.55
#